data_AF-A0A6L6EI45-F1
#
_entry.id   AF-A0A6L6EI45-F1
#
_cell.length_a   1.000
_cell.length_b   1.000
_cell.length_c   1.000
_cell.angle_alpha   90.00
_cell.angle_beta   90.00
_cell.angle_gamma   90.00
#
_symmetry.space_group_name_H-M   'P 1'
#
loop_
_entity.id
_entity.type
_entity.pdbx_description
1 polymer ?
#
loop_
_entity_poly.entity_id
_entity_poly.type
_entity_poly.pdbx_seq_one_letter_code
_entity_poly.pdbx_strand_id
1 'polypeptide(L)'
;IEGASFLFLNEYELALAIQKTGWSDAEILDRVEVRIVTLGSDGAKVEARGKETIFVGVPKEKARVDPTGVGDSFRSGFIAGLAANLSHERCAQLGSMLATYVIETKGTQEYHFTRAEFLTRFESAYGAVAAKEISDHLGRFGFDASL
;
A
#
# COMPACT_ATOMS: atom_id res chain seq x y z
N ILE A 1 -14.75 -12.32 5.51
CA ILE A 1 -13.47 -12.23 6.26
C ILE A 1 -12.83 -13.60 6.32
N GLU A 2 -13.48 -14.59 6.94
CA GLU A 2 -12.97 -15.97 7.00
C GLU A 2 -12.59 -16.51 5.60
N GLY A 3 -11.42 -17.12 5.51
CA GLY A 3 -10.88 -17.72 4.28
C GLY A 3 -10.18 -16.75 3.33
N ALA A 4 -10.06 -15.46 3.69
CA ALA A 4 -9.33 -14.50 2.87
C ALA A 4 -7.80 -14.64 3.03
N SER A 5 -7.07 -14.73 1.92
CA SER A 5 -5.60 -14.61 1.92
C SER A 5 -5.15 -13.21 2.33
N PHE A 6 -5.85 -12.17 1.87
CA PHE A 6 -5.54 -10.78 2.21
C PHE A 6 -6.81 -10.03 2.61
N LEU A 7 -6.77 -9.36 3.76
CA LEU A 7 -7.83 -8.48 4.25
C LEU A 7 -7.32 -7.05 4.33
N PHE A 8 -7.86 -6.17 3.49
CA PHE A 8 -7.52 -4.74 3.48
C PHE A 8 -8.59 -3.91 4.16
N LEU A 9 -8.19 -3.12 5.15
CA LEU A 9 -9.05 -2.22 5.90
C LEU A 9 -8.33 -0.89 6.13
N ASN A 10 -9.07 0.17 6.41
CA ASN A 10 -8.56 1.29 7.21
C ASN A 10 -8.94 1.12 8.70
N GLU A 11 -8.47 2.01 9.57
CA GLU A 11 -8.77 1.94 11.01
C GLU A 11 -10.27 1.99 11.33
N TYR A 12 -11.03 2.82 10.60
CA TYR A 12 -12.47 2.92 10.75
C TYR A 12 -13.19 1.64 10.31
N GLU A 13 -12.80 1.06 9.17
CA GLU A 13 -13.34 -0.18 8.65
C GLU A 13 -13.02 -1.37 9.55
N LEU A 14 -11.84 -1.38 10.17
CA LEU A 14 -11.47 -2.38 11.17
C LEU A 14 -12.34 -2.28 12.42
N ALA A 15 -12.52 -1.07 12.95
CA ALA A 15 -13.43 -0.84 14.08
C ALA A 15 -14.87 -1.26 13.75
N LEU A 16 -15.34 -0.95 12.54
CA LEU A 16 -16.66 -1.38 12.07
C LEU A 16 -16.75 -2.90 11.90
N ALA A 17 -15.71 -3.56 11.40
CA ALA A 17 -15.65 -5.01 11.30
C ALA A 17 -15.73 -5.68 12.68
N ILE A 18 -14.98 -5.18 13.66
CA ILE A 18 -15.06 -5.63 15.07
C ILE A 18 -16.49 -5.48 15.58
N GLN A 19 -17.09 -4.30 15.42
CA GLN A 19 -18.45 -4.02 15.88
C GLN A 19 -19.50 -4.94 15.23
N LYS A 20 -19.40 -5.17 13.90
CA LYS A 20 -20.41 -5.90 13.13
C LYS A 20 -20.30 -7.41 13.27
N THR A 21 -19.10 -7.92 13.47
CA THR A 21 -18.85 -9.37 13.59
C THR A 21 -18.90 -9.85 15.02
N GLY A 22 -18.67 -8.97 16.00
CA GLY A 22 -18.48 -9.33 17.40
C GLY A 22 -17.13 -9.99 17.69
N TRP A 23 -16.23 -10.07 16.70
CA TRP A 23 -14.87 -10.58 16.87
C TRP A 23 -13.94 -9.49 17.36
N SER A 24 -13.01 -9.86 18.24
CA SER A 24 -11.87 -9.03 18.62
C SER A 24 -10.89 -8.81 17.47
N ASP A 25 -9.99 -7.84 17.62
CA ASP A 25 -8.92 -7.58 16.64
C ASP A 25 -8.04 -8.81 16.36
N ALA A 26 -7.70 -9.56 17.41
CA ALA A 26 -6.93 -10.79 17.31
C ALA A 26 -7.72 -11.90 16.58
N GLU A 27 -9.01 -12.03 16.87
CA GLU A 27 -9.88 -13.01 16.22
C GLU A 27 -10.06 -12.73 14.72
N ILE A 28 -10.11 -11.47 14.30
CA ILE A 28 -10.13 -11.10 12.88
C ILE A 28 -8.82 -11.52 12.21
N LEU A 29 -7.68 -11.23 12.85
CA LEU A 29 -6.36 -11.63 12.34
C LEU A 29 -6.22 -13.15 12.24
N ASP A 30 -6.77 -13.91 13.20
CA ASP A 30 -6.78 -15.38 13.18
C ASP A 30 -7.69 -16.01 12.11
N ARG A 31 -8.46 -15.22 11.37
CA ARG A 31 -9.37 -15.71 10.31
C ARG A 31 -8.85 -15.45 8.90
N VAL A 32 -7.69 -14.79 8.76
CA VAL A 32 -7.08 -14.40 7.49
C VAL A 32 -5.59 -14.76 7.48
N GLU A 33 -4.98 -14.87 6.30
CA GLU A 33 -3.53 -15.13 6.22
C GLU A 33 -2.71 -13.85 6.48
N VAL A 34 -3.15 -12.73 5.87
CA VAL A 34 -2.52 -11.42 6.00
C VAL A 34 -3.59 -10.35 6.15
N ARG A 35 -3.44 -9.48 7.15
CA ARG A 35 -4.26 -8.27 7.34
C ARG A 35 -3.41 -7.04 7.04
N ILE A 36 -3.95 -6.13 6.23
CA ILE A 36 -3.35 -4.83 5.94
C ILE A 36 -4.30 -3.76 6.46
N VAL A 37 -3.80 -2.88 7.32
CA VAL A 37 -4.57 -1.75 7.86
C VAL A 37 -3.88 -0.46 7.48
N THR A 38 -4.53 0.37 6.66
CA THR A 38 -4.04 1.72 6.36
C THR A 38 -4.39 2.68 7.50
N LEU A 39 -3.42 3.50 7.91
CA LEU A 39 -3.41 4.39 9.07
C LEU A 39 -3.36 5.87 8.65
N GLY A 40 -3.88 6.20 7.47
CA GLY A 40 -3.82 7.55 6.92
C GLY A 40 -2.39 8.06 6.76
N SER A 41 -2.06 9.19 7.40
CA SER A 41 -0.70 9.77 7.35
C SER A 41 0.35 8.95 8.09
N ASP A 42 -0.06 8.04 8.98
CA ASP A 42 0.86 7.16 9.70
C ASP A 42 1.24 5.93 8.87
N GLY A 43 0.70 5.81 7.65
CA GLY A 43 1.08 4.81 6.67
C GLY A 43 0.21 3.57 6.73
N ALA A 44 0.83 2.39 6.87
CA ALA A 44 0.11 1.13 6.93
C ALA A 44 0.83 0.13 7.82
N LYS A 45 0.06 -0.77 8.42
CA LYS A 45 0.57 -1.97 9.07
C LYS A 45 0.16 -3.22 8.32
N VAL A 46 1.09 -4.17 8.19
CA VAL A 46 0.87 -5.48 7.60
C VAL A 46 1.13 -6.54 8.66
N GLU A 47 0.10 -7.32 8.96
CA GLU A 47 0.07 -8.29 10.04
C GLU A 47 -0.19 -9.67 9.45
N ALA A 48 0.61 -10.66 9.86
CA ALA A 48 0.42 -12.05 9.51
C ALA A 48 0.67 -12.92 10.74
N ARG A 49 -0.06 -14.02 10.85
CA ARG A 49 -0.02 -14.87 12.05
C ARG A 49 1.40 -15.36 12.34
N GLY A 50 1.86 -15.15 13.58
CA GLY A 50 3.17 -15.60 14.04
C GLY A 50 4.37 -14.89 13.40
N LYS A 51 4.13 -13.78 12.67
CA LYS A 51 5.18 -12.93 12.10
C LYS A 51 5.19 -11.58 12.80
N GLU A 52 6.34 -10.92 12.77
CA GLU A 52 6.46 -9.53 13.22
C GLU A 52 5.59 -8.62 12.36
N THR A 53 4.93 -7.65 12.99
CA THR A 53 4.14 -6.65 12.28
C THR A 53 5.07 -5.73 11.50
N ILE A 54 4.79 -5.59 10.20
CA ILE A 54 5.52 -4.67 9.34
C ILE A 54 4.80 -3.33 9.37
N PHE A 55 5.52 -2.26 9.70
CA PHE A 55 5.02 -0.89 9.61
C PHE A 55 5.70 -0.16 8.46
N VAL A 56 4.93 0.49 7.60
CA VAL A 56 5.42 1.27 6.47
C VAL A 56 4.85 2.67 6.55
N GLY A 57 5.72 3.68 6.59
CA GLY A 57 5.32 5.08 6.54
C GLY A 57 4.90 5.55 5.15
N VAL A 58 4.32 6.74 5.07
CA VAL A 58 3.95 7.39 3.81
C VAL A 58 5.13 8.19 3.23
N PRO A 59 5.32 8.22 1.90
CA PRO A 59 6.20 9.18 1.26
C PRO A 59 5.66 10.59 1.46
N LYS A 60 6.56 11.56 1.60
CA LYS A 60 6.20 12.97 1.73
C LYS A 60 5.40 13.44 0.51
N GLU A 61 4.18 13.89 0.75
CA GLU A 61 3.30 14.47 -0.25
C GLU A 61 3.72 15.90 -0.62
N LYS A 62 3.49 16.29 -1.87
CA LYS A 62 3.66 17.66 -2.39
C LYS A 62 2.42 18.51 -2.10
N ALA A 63 1.24 17.89 -2.09
CA ALA A 63 -0.04 18.51 -1.81
C ALA A 63 -1.07 17.45 -1.38
N ARG A 64 -2.13 17.88 -0.69
CA ARG A 64 -3.33 17.07 -0.43
C ARG A 64 -4.49 17.69 -1.20
N VAL A 65 -4.75 17.18 -2.40
CA VAL A 65 -5.71 17.73 -3.36
C VAL A 65 -7.05 17.02 -3.27
N ASP A 66 -7.07 15.69 -3.40
CA ASP A 66 -8.29 14.88 -3.38
C ASP A 66 -8.00 13.52 -2.74
N PRO A 67 -8.65 13.16 -1.61
CA PRO A 67 -8.43 11.86 -0.97
C PRO A 67 -9.15 10.70 -1.70
N THR A 68 -9.96 10.99 -2.72
CA THR A 68 -10.73 9.98 -3.45
C THR A 68 -9.78 9.02 -4.18
N GLY A 69 -9.95 7.70 -4.00
CA GLY A 69 -9.13 6.66 -4.66
C GLY A 69 -7.77 6.38 -3.99
N VAL A 70 -7.42 7.06 -2.90
CA VAL A 70 -6.17 6.79 -2.16
C VAL A 70 -6.12 5.35 -1.63
N GLY A 71 -7.24 4.85 -1.10
CA GLY A 71 -7.35 3.48 -0.62
C GLY A 71 -7.27 2.43 -1.74
N ASP A 72 -7.80 2.75 -2.93
CA ASP A 72 -7.79 1.86 -4.10
C ASP A 72 -6.40 1.79 -4.72
N SER A 73 -5.72 2.93 -4.86
CA SER A 73 -4.34 2.99 -5.34
C SER A 73 -3.37 2.26 -4.42
N PHE A 74 -3.51 2.42 -3.09
CA PHE A 74 -2.75 1.62 -2.14
C PHE A 74 -2.93 0.11 -2.37
N ARG A 75 -4.19 -0.35 -2.46
CA ARG A 75 -4.51 -1.76 -2.70
C ARG A 75 -3.94 -2.24 -4.03
N SER A 76 -4.06 -1.43 -5.09
CA SER A 76 -3.52 -1.76 -6.41
C SER A 76 -2.01 -1.94 -6.40
N GLY A 77 -1.27 -1.04 -5.73
CA GLY A 77 0.18 -1.14 -5.60
C GLY A 77 0.61 -2.33 -4.77
N PHE A 78 -0.11 -2.62 -3.68
CA PHE A 78 0.16 -3.82 -2.88
C PHE A 78 -0.01 -5.09 -3.71
N ILE A 79 -1.13 -5.22 -4.43
CA ILE A 79 -1.43 -6.40 -5.26
C ILE A 79 -0.45 -6.52 -6.43
N ALA A 80 -0.05 -5.40 -7.05
CA ALA A 80 1.00 -5.40 -8.07
C ALA A 80 2.32 -5.94 -7.51
N GLY A 81 2.70 -5.53 -6.29
CA GLY A 81 3.86 -6.06 -5.61
C GLY A 81 3.78 -7.57 -5.34
N LEU A 82 2.62 -8.06 -4.89
CA LEU A 82 2.39 -9.49 -4.72
C LEU A 82 2.56 -10.26 -6.03
N ALA A 83 1.99 -9.76 -7.13
CA ALA A 83 2.13 -10.36 -8.45
C ALA A 83 3.59 -10.38 -8.95
N ALA A 84 4.42 -9.46 -8.47
CA ALA A 84 5.87 -9.44 -8.73
C ALA A 84 6.69 -10.31 -7.75
N ASN A 85 6.05 -11.03 -6.81
CA ASN A 85 6.68 -11.79 -5.73
C ASN A 85 7.54 -10.94 -4.79
N LEU A 86 7.16 -9.67 -4.59
CA LEU A 86 7.81 -8.79 -3.64
C LEU A 86 7.47 -9.14 -2.20
N SER A 87 8.33 -8.74 -1.26
CA SER A 87 8.03 -8.84 0.17
C SER A 87 6.80 -8.00 0.53
N HIS A 88 6.09 -8.36 1.60
CA HIS A 88 4.94 -7.57 2.08
C HIS A 88 5.32 -6.12 2.41
N GLU A 89 6.53 -5.88 2.88
CA GLU A 89 7.05 -4.53 3.10
C GLU A 89 7.12 -3.74 1.79
N ARG A 90 7.71 -4.32 0.74
CA ARG A 90 7.79 -3.69 -0.59
C ARG A 90 6.42 -3.50 -1.22
N CYS A 91 5.50 -4.44 -1.03
CA CYS A 91 4.11 -4.30 -1.46
C CYS A 91 3.44 -3.08 -0.80
N ALA A 92 3.59 -2.92 0.52
CA ALA A 92 3.06 -1.78 1.24
C ALA A 92 3.74 -0.46 0.83
N GLN A 93 5.05 -0.45 0.64
CA GLN A 93 5.79 0.73 0.17
C GLN A 93 5.34 1.16 -1.24
N LEU A 94 5.14 0.20 -2.16
CA LEU A 94 4.62 0.46 -3.50
C LEU A 94 3.20 1.03 -3.45
N GLY A 95 2.31 0.42 -2.66
CA GLY A 95 0.96 0.93 -2.41
C GLY A 95 0.98 2.35 -1.86
N SER A 96 1.80 2.62 -0.84
CA SER A 96 1.93 3.93 -0.22
C SER A 96 2.45 4.99 -1.19
N MET A 97 3.39 4.65 -2.07
CA MET A 97 3.88 5.58 -3.10
C MET A 97 2.79 5.96 -4.11
N LEU A 98 2.01 4.98 -4.60
CA LEU A 98 0.90 5.26 -5.51
C LEU A 98 -0.21 6.07 -4.83
N ALA A 99 -0.52 5.76 -3.58
CA ALA A 99 -1.47 6.52 -2.78
C ALA A 99 -1.06 7.99 -2.63
N THR A 100 0.25 8.26 -2.45
CA THR A 100 0.78 9.64 -2.42
C THR A 100 0.64 10.35 -3.76
N TYR A 101 0.80 9.67 -4.90
CA TYR A 101 0.54 10.30 -6.20
C TYR A 101 -0.95 10.60 -6.44
N VAL A 102 -1.83 9.72 -5.98
CA VAL A 102 -3.28 9.94 -6.09
C VAL A 102 -3.73 11.11 -5.23
N ILE A 103 -3.32 11.19 -3.96
CA ILE A 103 -3.74 12.30 -3.10
C ILE A 103 -3.26 13.68 -3.60
N GLU A 104 -2.18 13.71 -4.39
CA GLU A 104 -1.62 14.91 -5.02
C GLU A 104 -2.37 15.36 -6.28
N THR A 105 -3.34 14.57 -6.76
CA THR A 105 -4.05 14.79 -8.02
C THR A 105 -5.56 14.89 -7.76
N LYS A 106 -6.28 15.60 -8.63
CA LYS A 106 -7.75 15.61 -8.59
C LYS A 106 -8.30 14.44 -9.40
N GLY A 107 -9.15 13.61 -8.80
CA GLY A 107 -9.61 12.36 -9.38
C GLY A 107 -8.77 11.14 -8.96
N THR A 108 -9.11 9.96 -9.45
CA THR A 108 -8.57 8.67 -8.97
C THR A 108 -7.51 8.05 -9.87
N GLN A 109 -7.38 8.50 -11.13
CA GLN A 109 -6.55 7.87 -12.18
C GLN A 109 -5.75 8.88 -13.01
N GLU A 110 -5.87 10.18 -12.71
CA GLU A 110 -5.30 11.28 -13.47
C GLU A 110 -3.84 11.57 -13.10
N TYR A 111 -3.29 10.85 -12.11
CA TYR A 111 -1.91 11.00 -11.67
C TYR A 111 -0.95 10.50 -12.76
N HIS A 112 0.18 11.18 -12.90
CA HIS A 112 1.23 10.81 -13.83
C HIS A 112 2.60 11.00 -13.19
N PHE A 113 3.53 10.11 -13.52
CA PHE A 113 4.92 10.22 -13.17
C PHE A 113 5.76 9.45 -14.17
N THR A 114 6.99 9.90 -14.36
CA THR A 114 8.00 9.14 -15.10
C THR A 114 8.62 8.06 -14.21
N ARG A 115 9.23 7.06 -14.82
CA ARG A 115 10.02 6.03 -14.11
C ARG A 115 11.09 6.65 -13.21
N ALA A 116 11.79 7.68 -13.71
CA ALA A 116 12.87 8.34 -12.97
C ALA A 116 12.34 9.12 -11.77
N GLU A 117 11.23 9.85 -11.92
CA GLU A 117 10.58 10.56 -10.81
C GLU A 117 10.07 9.59 -9.75
N PHE A 118 9.44 8.50 -10.16
CA PHE A 118 8.96 7.46 -9.26
C PHE A 118 10.10 6.90 -8.42
N LEU A 119 11.19 6.44 -9.07
CA LEU A 119 12.33 5.85 -8.37
C LEU A 119 13.02 6.84 -7.44
N THR A 120 13.17 8.10 -7.86
CA THR A 120 13.78 9.14 -7.03
C THR A 120 12.98 9.38 -5.75
N ARG A 121 11.65 9.48 -5.86
CA ARG A 121 10.78 9.65 -4.68
C ARG A 121 10.73 8.40 -3.82
N PHE A 122 10.69 7.22 -4.43
CA PHE A 122 10.68 5.94 -3.73
C PHE A 122 11.97 5.74 -2.92
N GLU A 123 13.12 6.03 -3.52
CA GLU A 123 14.42 6.00 -2.84
C GLU A 123 14.49 7.02 -1.70
N SER A 124 13.99 8.24 -1.92
CA SER A 124 13.93 9.24 -0.86
C SER A 124 13.05 8.82 0.33
N ALA A 125 12.01 8.02 0.09
CA ALA A 125 11.09 7.58 1.13
C ALA A 125 11.56 6.30 1.85
N TYR A 126 12.15 5.37 1.11
CA TYR A 126 12.37 3.99 1.56
C TYR A 126 13.81 3.48 1.41
N GLY A 127 14.70 4.31 0.86
CA GLY A 127 16.11 4.01 0.68
C GLY A 127 16.45 3.26 -0.62
N ALA A 128 17.74 3.28 -0.96
CA ALA A 128 18.27 2.78 -2.22
C ALA A 128 18.04 1.28 -2.45
N VAL A 129 18.08 0.47 -1.38
CA VAL A 129 17.82 -0.98 -1.47
C VAL A 129 16.39 -1.23 -1.93
N ALA A 130 15.42 -0.53 -1.33
CA ALA A 130 14.03 -0.68 -1.68
C ALA A 130 13.74 -0.18 -3.10
N ALA A 131 14.31 0.96 -3.48
CA ALA A 131 14.18 1.49 -4.84
C ALA A 131 14.77 0.55 -5.90
N LYS A 132 15.92 -0.09 -5.60
CA LYS A 132 16.53 -1.07 -6.50
C LYS A 132 15.63 -2.28 -6.71
N GLU A 133 15.10 -2.87 -5.63
CA GLU A 133 14.17 -4.00 -5.72
C GLU A 133 12.92 -3.66 -6.53
N ILE A 134 12.36 -2.46 -6.37
CA ILE A 134 11.21 -2.02 -7.18
C ILE A 134 11.58 -1.79 -8.65
N SER A 135 12.75 -1.18 -8.92
CA SER A 135 13.19 -0.86 -10.29
C SER A 135 13.23 -2.09 -11.20
N ASP A 136 13.62 -3.25 -10.66
CA ASP A 136 13.71 -4.52 -11.38
C ASP A 136 12.34 -5.01 -11.87
N HIS A 137 11.23 -4.45 -11.36
CA HIS A 137 9.86 -4.83 -11.69
C HIS A 137 9.02 -3.75 -12.39
N LEU A 138 9.49 -2.51 -12.50
CA LEU A 138 8.68 -1.38 -13.01
C LEU A 138 8.09 -1.62 -14.41
N GLY A 139 8.82 -2.31 -15.30
CA GLY A 139 8.30 -2.67 -16.63
C GLY A 139 7.08 -3.61 -16.58
N ARG A 140 6.96 -4.44 -15.55
CA ARG A 140 5.79 -5.32 -15.34
C ARG A 140 4.59 -4.57 -14.79
N PHE A 141 4.80 -3.42 -14.15
CA PHE A 141 3.74 -2.57 -13.62
C PHE A 141 3.16 -1.61 -14.66
N GLY A 142 3.61 -1.69 -15.92
CA GLY A 142 3.17 -0.78 -16.98
C GLY A 142 3.81 0.60 -16.92
N PHE A 143 4.87 0.78 -16.12
CA PHE A 143 5.70 2.00 -16.12
C PHE A 143 6.72 1.93 -17.26
N ASP A 144 6.23 1.92 -18.50
CA ASP A 144 7.11 1.91 -19.66
C ASP A 144 7.78 3.28 -19.86
N ALA A 145 9.03 3.24 -20.30
CA ALA A 145 9.91 4.41 -20.46
C ALA A 145 9.61 5.25 -21.72
N SER A 146 8.40 5.17 -22.28
CA SER A 146 8.08 5.82 -23.55
C SER A 146 6.72 6.51 -23.52
N LEU A 147 6.76 7.79 -23.14
CA LEU A 147 6.06 8.89 -23.81
C LEU A 147 7.07 10.01 -24.06
#